data_AF-A0A2M7U7H3-F1
#
_entry.id   AF-A0A2M7U7H3-F1
#
_cell.length_a   1.000
_cell.length_b   1.000
_cell.length_c   1.000
_cell.angle_alpha   90.00
_cell.angle_beta   90.00
_cell.angle_gamma   90.00
#
_symmetry.space_group_name_H-M   'P 1'
#
loop_
_entity.id
_entity.type
_entity.pdbx_description
1 polymer ?
#
loop_
_entity_poly.entity_id
_entity_poly.type
_entity_poly.pdbx_seq_one_letter_code
_entity_poly.pdbx_strand_id
1 'polypeptide(L)'
;MANANVRDALANRLEGIISDTVSLANEKYMDKYIFGGSLTKGDDPFTYDGTAVTYAGNSDKITRRIAENQNMEINLPGQDLADTGLFDNMIALRDALIANDGDAIQTALGDIEDTEKQLLNISSAQGSLMGQLDLTEQRLNTANINLQSNLSQTEDTDLMEAIVRYNREELAYKAALETTSGTLRLNLLDYLR
;
A
#
# COMPACT_ATOMS: atom_id res chain seq x y z
N MET A 1 -14.53 -50.64 -11.19
CA MET A 1 -13.43 -50.36 -12.14
C MET A 1 -13.55 -48.98 -12.79
N ALA A 2 -14.71 -48.55 -13.30
CA ALA A 2 -14.86 -47.20 -13.89
C ALA A 2 -14.63 -46.03 -12.91
N ASN A 3 -14.93 -46.18 -11.62
CA ASN A 3 -14.77 -45.11 -10.61
C ASN A 3 -13.30 -44.86 -10.22
N ALA A 4 -12.45 -45.90 -10.21
CA ALA A 4 -11.03 -45.79 -9.86
C ALA A 4 -10.25 -44.97 -10.90
N ASN A 5 -10.43 -45.26 -12.19
CA ASN A 5 -9.79 -44.48 -13.27
C ASN A 5 -10.19 -42.99 -13.26
N VAL A 6 -11.42 -42.67 -12.85
CA VAL A 6 -11.88 -41.28 -12.72
C VAL A 6 -11.20 -40.59 -11.54
N ARG A 7 -11.05 -41.27 -10.40
CA ARG A 7 -10.37 -40.72 -9.22
C ARG A 7 -8.89 -40.50 -9.45
N ASP A 8 -8.22 -41.41 -10.16
CA ASP A 8 -6.82 -41.22 -10.56
C ASP A 8 -6.66 -39.98 -11.46
N ALA A 9 -7.58 -39.77 -12.40
CA ALA A 9 -7.57 -38.56 -13.24
C ALA A 9 -7.81 -37.27 -12.43
N LEU A 10 -8.70 -37.31 -11.44
CA LEU A 10 -8.95 -36.19 -10.53
C LEU A 10 -7.74 -35.90 -9.63
N ALA A 11 -7.09 -36.93 -9.10
CA ALA A 11 -5.88 -36.79 -8.31
C ALA A 11 -4.76 -36.12 -9.12
N ASN A 12 -4.54 -36.56 -10.37
CA ASN A 12 -3.58 -35.92 -11.27
C ASN A 12 -3.93 -34.45 -11.58
N ARG A 13 -5.23 -34.12 -11.68
CA ARG A 13 -5.64 -32.72 -11.84
C ARG A 13 -5.35 -31.91 -10.58
N LEU A 14 -5.63 -32.46 -9.41
CA LEU A 14 -5.38 -31.81 -8.13
C LEU A 14 -3.88 -31.59 -7.88
N GLU A 15 -3.03 -32.53 -8.30
CA GLU A 15 -1.58 -32.37 -8.30
C GLU A 15 -1.12 -31.11 -9.06
N GLY A 16 -1.69 -30.89 -10.25
CA GLY A 16 -1.43 -29.67 -11.01
C GLY A 16 -1.91 -28.41 -10.29
N ILE A 17 -3.08 -28.47 -9.64
CA ILE A 17 -3.60 -27.33 -8.85
C ILE A 17 -2.70 -27.04 -7.66
N ILE A 18 -2.18 -28.05 -6.95
CA ILE A 18 -1.23 -27.87 -5.83
C ILE A 18 0.01 -27.13 -6.33
N SER A 19 0.59 -27.56 -7.45
CA SER A 19 1.76 -26.91 -8.06
C SER A 19 1.47 -25.46 -8.47
N ASP A 20 0.30 -25.19 -9.05
CA ASP A 20 -0.12 -23.85 -9.43
C ASP A 20 -0.31 -22.96 -8.19
N THR A 21 -0.93 -23.47 -7.13
CA THR A 21 -1.14 -22.76 -5.87
C THR A 21 0.20 -22.44 -5.18
N VAL A 22 1.15 -23.37 -5.17
CA VAL A 22 2.52 -23.12 -4.66
C VAL A 22 3.21 -22.02 -5.49
N SER A 23 3.04 -22.04 -6.81
CA SER A 23 3.59 -21.00 -7.69
C SER A 23 2.99 -19.61 -7.38
N LEU A 24 1.68 -19.54 -7.14
CA LEU A 24 1.02 -18.30 -6.69
C LEU A 24 1.50 -17.85 -5.30
N ALA A 25 1.71 -18.79 -4.38
CA ALA A 25 2.24 -18.51 -3.05
C ALA A 25 3.72 -18.03 -3.09
N ASN A 26 4.41 -18.23 -4.21
CA ASN A 26 5.76 -17.73 -4.47
C ASN A 26 5.78 -16.50 -5.39
N GLU A 27 4.64 -15.85 -5.64
CA GLU A 27 4.59 -14.68 -6.49
C GLU A 27 5.44 -13.51 -5.94
N LYS A 28 6.04 -12.77 -6.87
CA LYS A 28 6.92 -11.64 -6.57
C LYS A 28 6.28 -10.33 -7.00
N TYR A 29 6.40 -9.33 -6.14
CA TYR A 29 6.15 -7.94 -6.48
C TYR A 29 7.45 -7.14 -6.34
N MET A 30 7.88 -6.46 -7.40
CA MET A 30 9.15 -5.71 -7.43
C MET A 30 10.36 -6.55 -6.97
N ASP A 31 10.48 -7.79 -7.49
CA ASP A 31 11.55 -8.75 -7.13
C ASP A 31 11.58 -9.12 -5.63
N LYS A 32 10.42 -9.08 -4.98
CA LYS A 32 10.24 -9.48 -3.59
C LYS A 32 9.09 -10.45 -3.44
N TYR A 33 9.33 -11.57 -2.76
CA TYR A 33 8.26 -12.51 -2.43
C TYR A 33 7.24 -11.85 -1.51
N ILE A 34 5.96 -11.96 -1.88
CA ILE A 34 4.87 -11.31 -1.14
C ILE A 34 4.49 -12.07 0.14
N PHE A 35 4.69 -13.40 0.17
CA PHE A 35 4.38 -14.28 1.31
C PHE A 35 5.63 -14.78 2.06
N GLY A 36 6.80 -14.19 1.82
CA GLY A 36 8.06 -14.57 2.49
C GLY A 36 8.22 -14.05 3.93
N GLY A 37 7.22 -13.35 4.48
CA GLY A 37 7.41 -12.60 5.73
C GLY A 37 8.42 -11.46 5.54
N SER A 38 9.41 -11.34 6.44
CA SER A 38 10.54 -10.41 6.24
C SER A 38 11.63 -10.97 5.30
N LEU A 39 11.61 -12.28 4.99
CA LEU A 39 12.51 -12.94 4.04
C LEU A 39 12.04 -12.75 2.60
N THR A 40 12.05 -11.51 2.15
CA THR A 40 11.49 -11.12 0.84
C THR A 40 12.38 -11.48 -0.37
N LYS A 41 13.60 -12.00 -0.13
CA LYS A 41 14.58 -12.34 -1.16
C LYS A 41 15.29 -13.63 -0.82
N GLY A 42 15.85 -14.29 -1.84
CA GLY A 42 16.56 -15.55 -1.72
C GLY A 42 15.78 -16.66 -2.41
N ASP A 43 15.72 -17.81 -1.74
CA ASP A 43 15.01 -18.99 -2.21
C ASP A 43 13.48 -18.82 -2.10
N ASP A 44 12.74 -19.70 -2.78
CA ASP A 44 11.28 -19.69 -2.78
C ASP A 44 10.71 -19.91 -1.37
N PRO A 45 9.75 -19.10 -0.90
CA PRO A 45 9.12 -19.28 0.41
C PRO A 45 8.39 -20.61 0.57
N PHE A 46 7.79 -21.14 -0.50
CA PHE A 46 7.10 -22.42 -0.50
C PHE A 46 7.77 -23.38 -1.46
N THR A 47 8.08 -24.59 -1.00
CA THR A 47 8.64 -25.65 -1.84
C THR A 47 7.77 -26.89 -1.77
N TYR A 48 7.49 -27.49 -2.91
CA TYR A 48 6.66 -28.68 -3.03
C TYR A 48 7.47 -29.85 -3.58
N ASP A 49 7.51 -30.96 -2.84
CA ASP A 49 8.31 -32.15 -3.18
C ASP A 49 7.48 -33.30 -3.78
N GLY A 50 6.18 -33.08 -4.02
CA GLY A 50 5.22 -34.10 -4.45
C GLY A 50 4.43 -34.73 -3.30
N THR A 51 4.92 -34.61 -2.05
CA THR A 51 4.32 -35.23 -0.86
C THR A 51 3.89 -34.18 0.15
N ALA A 52 4.67 -33.11 0.31
CA ALA A 52 4.40 -32.04 1.26
C ALA A 52 4.82 -30.68 0.68
N VAL A 53 4.14 -29.62 1.13
CA VAL A 53 4.57 -28.24 0.91
C VAL A 53 5.27 -27.75 2.17
N THR A 54 6.52 -27.30 2.03
CA THR A 54 7.30 -26.74 3.13
C THR A 54 7.37 -25.22 3.00
N TYR A 55 7.15 -24.52 4.11
CA TYR A 55 7.34 -23.07 4.21
C TYR A 55 8.73 -22.74 4.79
N ALA A 56 9.49 -21.92 4.08
CA ALA A 56 10.85 -21.49 4.41
C ALA A 56 10.96 -19.97 4.70
N GLY A 57 9.83 -19.28 4.85
CA GLY A 57 9.78 -17.88 5.27
C GLY A 57 9.75 -17.70 6.79
N ASN A 58 9.20 -16.58 7.25
CA ASN A 58 8.96 -16.33 8.68
C ASN A 58 7.64 -15.61 8.91
N SER A 59 7.23 -15.51 10.17
CA SER A 59 6.02 -14.81 10.60
C SER A 59 6.23 -13.30 10.84
N ASP A 60 7.32 -12.73 10.34
CA ASP A 60 7.64 -11.33 10.63
C ASP A 60 6.77 -10.36 9.85
N LYS A 61 6.36 -9.31 10.56
CA LYS A 61 5.51 -8.25 10.05
C LYS A 61 6.35 -7.10 9.50
N ILE A 62 6.09 -6.73 8.26
CA ILE A 62 6.65 -5.55 7.59
C ILE A 62 5.72 -4.38 7.88
N THR A 63 6.17 -3.46 8.72
CA THR A 63 5.42 -2.24 9.04
C THR A 63 5.91 -1.03 8.25
N ARG A 64 4.99 -0.12 7.92
CA ARG A 64 5.26 1.15 7.25
C ARG A 64 4.51 2.28 7.93
N ARG A 65 5.17 3.43 8.08
CA ARG A 65 4.53 4.65 8.53
C ARG A 65 3.72 5.26 7.40
N ILE A 66 2.42 5.42 7.61
CA ILE A 66 1.47 5.91 6.59
C ILE A 66 0.91 7.31 6.92
N ALA A 67 1.02 7.75 8.17
CA ALA A 67 0.66 9.12 8.58
C ALA A 67 1.51 9.55 9.79
N GLU A 68 1.34 10.81 10.22
CA GLU A 68 1.96 11.32 11.44
C GLU A 68 1.46 10.50 12.65
N ASN A 69 2.35 9.65 13.19
CA ASN A 69 2.10 8.70 14.28
C ASN A 69 1.24 7.46 13.93
N GLN A 70 1.07 7.11 12.65
CA GLN A 70 0.37 5.88 12.25
C GLN A 70 1.30 4.94 11.48
N ASN A 71 1.52 3.75 12.04
CA ASN A 71 2.18 2.64 11.38
C ASN A 71 1.16 1.57 11.01
N MET A 72 1.41 0.87 9.91
CA MET A 72 0.54 -0.15 9.34
C MET A 72 1.38 -1.33 8.88
N GLU A 73 0.90 -2.55 9.14
CA GLU A 73 1.44 -3.79 8.58
C GLU A 73 0.99 -3.93 7.13
N ILE A 74 1.92 -4.22 6.22
CA ILE A 74 1.66 -4.20 4.77
C ILE A 74 1.90 -5.54 4.08
N ASN A 75 2.37 -6.56 4.79
CA ASN A 75 2.56 -7.91 4.25
C ASN A 75 1.61 -8.90 4.92
N LEU A 76 1.34 -9.99 4.22
CA LEU A 76 0.78 -11.21 4.80
C LEU A 76 1.92 -12.24 4.87
N PRO A 77 2.41 -12.61 6.07
CA PRO A 77 3.37 -13.71 6.18
C PRO A 77 2.78 -15.02 5.63
N GLY A 78 3.58 -15.79 4.90
CA GLY A 78 3.16 -17.09 4.36
C GLY A 78 2.86 -18.13 5.43
N GLN A 79 3.35 -17.94 6.66
CA GLN A 79 2.94 -18.74 7.81
C GLN A 79 1.42 -18.68 8.01
N ASP A 80 0.80 -17.51 7.83
CA ASP A 80 -0.65 -17.35 7.99
C ASP A 80 -1.42 -18.13 6.91
N LEU A 81 -0.83 -18.33 5.73
CA LEU A 81 -1.39 -19.20 4.68
C LEU A 81 -1.17 -20.68 5.02
N ALA A 82 0.03 -21.05 5.49
CA ALA A 82 0.34 -22.42 5.87
C ALA A 82 -0.55 -22.92 7.02
N ASP A 83 -0.80 -22.06 8.01
CA ASP A 83 -1.63 -22.35 9.19
C ASP A 83 -3.11 -22.57 8.85
N THR A 84 -3.55 -22.24 7.62
CA THR A 84 -4.90 -22.59 7.15
C THR A 84 -5.07 -24.07 6.77
N GLY A 85 -3.97 -24.82 6.73
CA GLY A 85 -3.97 -26.20 6.23
C GLY A 85 -4.19 -26.29 4.72
N LEU A 86 -4.13 -25.18 3.97
CA LEU A 86 -4.43 -25.16 2.53
C LEU A 86 -3.71 -26.27 1.76
N PHE A 87 -2.40 -26.35 1.89
CA PHE A 87 -1.62 -27.33 1.15
C PHE A 87 -1.85 -28.75 1.65
N ASP A 88 -1.88 -28.94 2.97
CA ASP A 88 -2.08 -30.24 3.59
C ASP A 88 -3.44 -30.84 3.24
N ASN A 89 -4.50 -30.03 3.21
CA ASN A 89 -5.85 -30.47 2.88
C ASN A 89 -6.00 -30.81 1.39
N MET A 90 -5.33 -30.05 0.50
CA MET A 90 -5.28 -30.38 -0.93
C MET A 90 -4.52 -31.69 -1.18
N ILE A 91 -3.40 -31.89 -0.48
CA ILE A 91 -2.61 -33.12 -0.53
C ILE A 91 -3.40 -34.30 0.02
N ALA A 92 -4.08 -34.13 1.16
CA ALA A 92 -4.92 -35.16 1.76
C ALA A 92 -6.06 -35.59 0.82
N LEU A 93 -6.72 -34.63 0.16
CA LEU A 93 -7.75 -34.91 -0.83
C LEU A 93 -7.20 -35.69 -2.02
N ARG A 94 -6.02 -35.32 -2.53
CA ARG A 94 -5.35 -36.04 -3.61
C ARG A 94 -5.04 -37.47 -3.20
N ASP A 95 -4.45 -37.67 -2.03
CA ASP A 95 -4.04 -38.99 -1.56
C ASP A 95 -5.25 -39.89 -1.29
N ALA A 96 -6.35 -39.32 -0.77
CA ALA A 96 -7.61 -40.03 -0.59
C ALA A 96 -8.25 -40.44 -1.94
N LEU A 97 -8.12 -39.60 -2.98
CA LEU A 97 -8.52 -39.94 -4.36
C LEU A 97 -7.72 -41.11 -4.92
N ILE A 98 -6.38 -41.11 -4.75
CA ILE A 98 -5.48 -42.19 -5.19
C ILE A 98 -5.79 -43.48 -4.45
N ALA A 99 -6.01 -43.41 -3.13
CA ALA A 99 -6.37 -44.56 -2.30
C ALA A 99 -7.79 -45.10 -2.61
N ASN A 100 -8.61 -44.34 -3.36
CA ASN A 100 -10.02 -44.62 -3.59
C ASN A 100 -10.79 -44.80 -2.26
N ASP A 101 -10.43 -44.02 -1.25
CA ASP A 101 -11.04 -44.04 0.09
C ASP A 101 -12.16 -42.98 0.16
N GLY A 102 -13.41 -43.46 0.16
CA GLY A 102 -14.59 -42.59 0.15
C GLY A 102 -14.74 -41.74 1.42
N ASP A 103 -14.41 -42.31 2.58
CA ASP A 103 -14.58 -41.63 3.87
C ASP A 103 -13.49 -40.57 4.06
N ALA A 104 -12.25 -40.87 3.65
CA ALA A 104 -11.15 -39.92 3.64
C ALA A 104 -11.40 -38.75 2.66
N ILE A 105 -11.98 -39.02 1.48
CA ILE A 105 -12.37 -37.96 0.54
C ILE A 105 -13.42 -37.04 1.14
N GLN A 106 -14.44 -37.61 1.80
CA GLN A 106 -15.49 -36.79 2.42
C GLN A 106 -14.91 -35.91 3.54
N THR A 107 -13.99 -36.44 4.33
CA THR A 107 -13.28 -35.68 5.38
C THR A 107 -12.48 -34.55 4.76
N ALA A 108 -11.62 -34.84 3.78
CA ALA A 108 -10.77 -33.85 3.13
C ALA A 108 -11.57 -32.76 2.40
N LEU A 109 -12.75 -33.07 1.86
CA LEU A 109 -13.66 -32.05 1.30
C LEU A 109 -14.17 -31.10 2.37
N GLY A 110 -14.53 -31.60 3.56
CA GLY A 110 -14.91 -30.76 4.70
C GLY A 110 -13.76 -29.86 5.16
N ASP A 111 -12.53 -30.41 5.21
CA ASP A 111 -11.35 -29.64 5.58
C ASP A 111 -11.03 -28.54 4.55
N ILE A 112 -11.26 -28.79 3.26
CA ILE A 112 -11.15 -27.78 2.19
C ILE A 112 -12.19 -26.66 2.36
N GLU A 113 -13.43 -26.99 2.73
CA GLU A 113 -14.45 -25.97 3.01
C GLU A 113 -14.07 -25.09 4.22
N ASP A 114 -13.39 -25.65 5.21
CA ASP A 114 -12.90 -24.88 6.36
C ASP A 114 -11.68 -24.01 6.00
N THR A 115 -10.75 -24.54 5.19
CA THR A 115 -9.67 -23.74 4.58
C THR A 115 -10.24 -22.57 3.77
N GLU A 116 -11.29 -22.79 2.97
CA GLU A 116 -11.93 -21.73 2.18
C GLU A 116 -12.41 -20.58 3.09
N LYS A 117 -13.06 -20.90 4.22
CA LYS A 117 -13.49 -19.90 5.21
C LYS A 117 -12.32 -19.13 5.79
N GLN A 118 -11.19 -19.80 6.08
CA GLN A 118 -9.99 -19.14 6.59
C GLN A 118 -9.37 -18.20 5.55
N LEU A 119 -9.28 -18.62 4.29
CA LEU A 119 -8.80 -17.77 3.20
C LEU A 119 -9.71 -16.55 2.97
N LEU A 120 -11.03 -16.72 3.09
CA LEU A 120 -11.98 -15.60 3.05
C LEU A 120 -11.76 -14.60 4.19
N ASN A 121 -11.44 -15.07 5.39
CA ASN A 121 -11.11 -14.19 6.52
C ASN A 121 -9.82 -13.40 6.25
N ILE A 122 -8.78 -14.07 5.73
CA ILE A 122 -7.52 -13.43 5.32
C ILE A 122 -7.81 -12.36 4.25
N SER A 123 -8.55 -12.71 3.20
CA SER A 123 -8.92 -11.78 2.12
C SER A 123 -9.71 -10.58 2.63
N SER A 124 -10.63 -10.80 3.58
CA SER A 124 -11.41 -9.73 4.22
C SER A 124 -10.53 -8.78 5.06
N ALA A 125 -9.52 -9.31 5.75
CA ALA A 125 -8.54 -8.50 6.46
C ALA A 125 -7.73 -7.64 5.49
N GLN A 126 -7.29 -8.20 4.36
CA GLN A 126 -6.59 -7.45 3.31
C GLN A 126 -7.48 -6.37 2.67
N GLY A 127 -8.76 -6.65 2.43
CA GLY A 127 -9.72 -5.66 1.94
C GLY A 127 -9.91 -4.49 2.92
N SER A 128 -9.95 -4.78 4.22
CA SER A 128 -10.02 -3.76 5.27
C SER A 128 -8.76 -2.89 5.29
N LEU A 129 -7.58 -3.51 5.11
CA LEU A 129 -6.31 -2.82 5.00
C LEU A 129 -6.27 -1.87 3.79
N MET A 130 -6.72 -2.33 2.62
CA MET A 130 -6.85 -1.50 1.41
C MET A 130 -7.75 -0.30 1.66
N GLY A 131 -8.93 -0.51 2.25
CA GLY A 131 -9.83 0.60 2.60
C GLY A 131 -9.21 1.61 3.57
N GLN A 132 -8.40 1.15 4.52
CA GLN A 132 -7.68 2.05 5.43
C GLN A 132 -6.60 2.86 4.72
N LEU A 133 -5.89 2.27 3.76
CA LEU A 133 -4.91 2.95 2.92
C LEU A 133 -5.58 4.03 2.05
N ASP A 134 -6.68 3.70 1.39
CA ASP A 134 -7.43 4.65 0.55
C ASP A 134 -7.92 5.86 1.34
N LEU A 135 -8.48 5.62 2.54
CA LEU A 135 -8.91 6.70 3.43
C LEU A 135 -7.73 7.56 3.90
N THR A 136 -6.58 6.95 4.15
CA THR A 136 -5.37 7.66 4.56
C THR A 136 -4.85 8.52 3.41
N GLU A 137 -4.82 7.99 2.19
CA GLU A 137 -4.43 8.74 0.99
C GLU A 137 -5.34 9.96 0.77
N GLN A 138 -6.66 9.79 0.86
CA GLN A 138 -7.62 10.89 0.72
C GLN A 138 -7.39 12.02 1.75
N ARG A 139 -7.10 11.64 3.01
CA ARG A 139 -6.78 12.60 4.07
C ARG A 139 -5.48 13.35 3.79
N LEU A 140 -4.43 12.64 3.36
CA LEU A 140 -3.15 13.26 3.01
C LEU A 140 -3.29 14.21 1.82
N ASN A 141 -4.09 13.86 0.83
CA ASN A 141 -4.37 14.74 -0.32
C ASN A 141 -5.10 16.02 0.11
N THR A 142 -6.09 15.92 0.99
CA THR A 142 -6.80 17.10 1.54
C THR A 142 -5.86 17.96 2.38
N ALA A 143 -5.00 17.34 3.20
CA ALA A 143 -4.00 18.06 3.98
C ALA A 143 -3.02 18.81 3.07
N ASN A 144 -2.53 18.19 1.99
CA ASN A 144 -1.66 18.82 1.01
C ASN A 144 -2.33 20.03 0.33
N ILE A 145 -3.60 19.91 -0.08
CA ILE A 145 -4.35 21.02 -0.69
C ILE A 145 -4.50 22.19 0.30
N ASN A 146 -4.83 21.90 1.55
CA ASN A 146 -4.97 22.93 2.59
C ASN A 146 -3.64 23.62 2.89
N LEU A 147 -2.54 22.86 2.97
CA LEU A 147 -1.21 23.41 3.16
C LEU A 147 -0.79 24.31 1.98
N GLN A 148 -1.06 23.88 0.75
CA GLN A 148 -0.80 24.68 -0.45
C GLN A 148 -1.62 25.98 -0.46
N SER A 149 -2.89 25.92 -0.05
CA SER A 149 -3.75 27.11 0.05
C SER A 149 -3.26 28.09 1.12
N ASN A 150 -2.89 27.59 2.31
CA ASN A 150 -2.34 28.42 3.38
C ASN A 150 -1.01 29.07 2.98
N LEU A 151 -0.14 28.32 2.28
CA LEU A 151 1.11 28.86 1.77
C LEU A 151 0.86 30.00 0.76
N SER A 152 -0.01 29.77 -0.24
CA SER A 152 -0.38 30.81 -1.22
C SER A 152 -0.94 32.06 -0.55
N GLN A 153 -1.86 31.92 0.41
CA GLN A 153 -2.43 33.06 1.12
C GLN A 153 -1.38 33.85 1.92
N THR A 154 -0.43 33.15 2.53
CA THR A 154 0.65 33.79 3.29
C THR A 154 1.60 34.53 2.36
N GLU A 155 2.08 33.88 1.29
CA GLU A 155 2.98 34.50 0.30
C GLU A 155 2.32 35.69 -0.44
N ASP A 156 1.05 35.57 -0.83
CA ASP A 156 0.29 36.64 -1.48
C ASP A 156 0.11 37.85 -0.54
N THR A 157 -0.09 37.61 0.76
CA THR A 157 -0.19 38.67 1.78
C THR A 157 1.13 39.42 1.92
N ASP A 158 2.26 38.71 1.96
CA ASP A 158 3.59 39.32 2.07
C ASP A 158 3.92 40.19 0.83
N LEU A 159 3.56 39.72 -0.37
CA LEU A 159 3.71 40.49 -1.62
C LEU A 159 2.84 41.75 -1.63
N MET A 160 1.58 41.66 -1.18
CA MET A 160 0.71 42.84 -1.05
C MET A 160 1.28 43.86 -0.06
N GLU A 161 1.83 43.42 1.07
CA GLU A 161 2.46 44.33 2.03
C GLU A 161 3.69 45.03 1.43
N ALA A 162 4.54 44.30 0.71
CA ALA A 162 5.70 44.86 0.02
C ALA A 162 5.31 45.93 -1.02
N ILE A 163 4.27 45.67 -1.82
CA ILE A 163 3.73 46.63 -2.79
C ILE A 163 3.21 47.90 -2.10
N VAL A 164 2.50 47.76 -0.98
CA VAL A 164 2.00 48.92 -0.22
C VAL A 164 3.15 49.75 0.35
N ARG A 165 4.20 49.11 0.88
CA ARG A 165 5.40 49.80 1.39
C ARG A 165 6.11 50.56 0.26
N TYR A 166 6.35 49.91 -0.87
CA TYR A 166 6.97 50.54 -2.04
C TYR A 166 6.20 51.77 -2.52
N ASN A 167 4.87 51.68 -2.66
CA ASN A 167 4.05 52.82 -3.09
C ASN A 167 4.10 54.00 -2.10
N ARG A 168 4.20 53.72 -0.79
CA ARG A 168 4.35 54.76 0.24
C ARG A 168 5.70 55.46 0.12
N GLU A 169 6.78 54.70 -0.08
CA GLU A 169 8.12 55.25 -0.30
C GLU A 169 8.19 56.08 -1.58
N GLU A 170 7.59 55.61 -2.68
CA GLU A 170 7.51 56.35 -3.94
C GLU A 170 6.74 57.67 -3.78
N LEU A 171 5.59 57.65 -3.08
CA LEU A 171 4.80 58.86 -2.82
C LEU A 171 5.58 59.86 -1.95
N ALA A 172 6.24 59.39 -0.88
CA ALA A 172 7.06 60.24 -0.03
C ALA A 172 8.22 60.87 -0.81
N TYR A 173 8.86 60.09 -1.70
CA TYR A 173 9.93 60.58 -2.57
C TYR A 173 9.43 61.65 -3.55
N LYS A 174 8.28 61.43 -4.21
CA LYS A 174 7.65 62.44 -5.08
C LYS A 174 7.31 63.73 -4.33
N ALA A 175 6.72 63.62 -3.14
CA ALA A 175 6.40 64.78 -2.29
C ALA A 175 7.67 65.55 -1.87
N ALA A 176 8.75 64.85 -1.54
CA ALA A 176 10.04 65.46 -1.23
C ALA A 176 10.64 66.22 -2.44
N LEU A 177 10.57 65.64 -3.64
CA LEU A 177 11.00 66.31 -4.87
C LEU A 177 10.15 67.54 -5.21
N GLU A 178 8.83 67.45 -5.06
CA GLU A 178 7.92 68.58 -5.26
C GLU A 178 8.18 69.70 -4.25
N THR A 179 8.37 69.34 -2.98
CA THR A 179 8.72 70.30 -1.92
C THR A 179 10.04 70.98 -2.24
N THR A 180 11.06 70.21 -2.61
CA THR A 180 12.39 70.74 -3.00
C THR A 180 12.27 71.68 -4.22
N SER A 181 11.51 71.28 -5.24
CA SER A 181 11.28 72.08 -6.46
C SER A 181 10.41 73.33 -6.21
N GLY A 182 9.51 73.28 -5.22
CA GLY A 182 8.74 74.41 -4.72
C GLY A 182 9.61 75.42 -3.98
N THR A 183 10.43 74.94 -3.04
CA THR A 183 11.40 75.75 -2.29
C THR A 183 12.41 76.42 -3.22
N LEU A 184 12.93 75.70 -4.21
CA LEU A 184 13.85 76.27 -5.22
C LEU A 184 13.20 77.36 -6.09
N ARG A 185 11.92 77.21 -6.47
CA ARG A 185 11.18 78.24 -7.22
C ARG A 185 10.87 79.50 -6.38
N LEU A 186 10.51 79.35 -5.11
CA LEU A 186 10.29 80.47 -4.19
C LEU A 186 11.56 81.32 -4.01
N ASN A 187 12.72 80.67 -3.81
CA ASN A 187 14.00 81.37 -3.62
C ASN A 187 14.48 82.14 -4.86
N LEU A 188 14.17 81.68 -6.08
CA LEU A 188 14.54 82.38 -7.31
C LEU A 188 13.64 83.60 -7.61
N LEU A 189 12.37 83.57 -7.20
CA LEU A 189 11.46 84.71 -7.35
C LEU A 189 11.70 85.80 -6.30
N ASP A 190 12.14 85.45 -5.08
CA ASP A 190 12.56 86.43 -4.06
C ASP A 190 13.91 87.10 -4.39
N TYR A 191 14.75 86.50 -5.25
CA TYR A 191 16.01 87.10 -5.71
C TYR A 191 15.84 88.18 -6.81
N LEU A 192 14.62 88.35 -7.35
CA LEU A 192 14.30 89.29 -8.44
C LEU A 192 13.50 90.53 -7.98
N ARG A 193 13.48 90.82 -6.67
CA ARG A 193 12.95 92.08 -6.11
C ARG A 193 14.06 93.00 -5.62
#